data_AF-A0A645HHD0-F1
#
_entry.id   AF-A0A645HHD0-F1
#
_cell.length_a   1.000
_cell.length_b   1.000
_cell.length_c   1.000
_cell.angle_alpha   90.00
_cell.angle_beta   90.00
_cell.angle_gamma   90.00
#
_symmetry.space_group_name_H-M   'P 1'
#
loop_
_entity.id
_entity.type
_entity.pdbx_description
1 polymer ?
#
loop_
_entity_poly.entity_id
_entity_poly.type
_entity_poly.pdbx_seq_one_letter_code
_entity_poly.pdbx_strand_id
1 'polypeptide(L)'
;MERYEIEWEHKGTHEKHLSVLDYKKQERSAEVEKLSNEIVQKKSEVKSLSNRVRNYEEGTRDLSDLDKKLDTEMEYQLPEPQGFMTAKAYKSKIVEPLIKRLKALVKNVLARCYEAWDSYYRLNNDNGRLYRENEQLTKINDRLSTENTKLKDVNKDYNLLRKVFGKPQLDNLVEQAKQSKQCDKRFRNNNYER
;
A
#
# COMPACT_ATOMS: atom_id res chain seq x y z
N MET A 1 -16.10 -67.48 24.87
CA MET A 1 -15.81 -66.09 25.26
C MET A 1 -14.86 -65.53 24.22
N GLU A 2 -15.40 -64.72 23.31
CA GLU A 2 -14.62 -64.06 22.26
C GLU A 2 -13.78 -62.94 22.88
N ARG A 3 -12.47 -62.93 22.58
CA ARG A 3 -11.56 -61.87 23.01
C ARG A 3 -11.38 -60.93 21.84
N TYR A 4 -11.88 -59.70 21.97
CA TYR A 4 -11.62 -58.64 21.00
C TYR A 4 -10.20 -58.10 21.21
N GLU A 5 -9.33 -58.29 20.23
CA GLU A 5 -8.01 -57.66 20.19
C GLU A 5 -8.18 -56.20 19.79
N ILE A 6 -7.75 -55.28 20.65
CA ILE A 6 -7.75 -53.85 20.37
C ILE A 6 -6.45 -53.55 19.60
N GLU A 7 -6.57 -53.39 18.29
CA GLU A 7 -5.47 -52.89 17.45
C GLU A 7 -5.38 -51.36 17.57
N TRP A 8 -4.24 -50.86 18.05
CA TRP A 8 -3.95 -49.43 18.09
C TRP A 8 -3.32 -48.97 16.78
N GLU A 9 -4.00 -48.07 16.08
CA GLU A 9 -3.47 -47.39 14.89
C GLU A 9 -2.32 -46.45 15.30
N HIS A 10 -1.07 -46.84 15.01
CA HIS A 10 0.12 -46.05 15.29
C HIS A 10 0.21 -44.85 14.33
N LYS A 11 -0.43 -43.73 14.69
CA LYS A 11 -0.30 -42.46 13.97
C LYS A 11 1.09 -41.88 14.21
N GLY A 12 2.01 -42.18 13.29
CA GLY A 12 3.37 -41.63 13.26
C GLY A 12 3.37 -40.10 13.14
N THR A 13 3.22 -39.41 14.27
CA THR A 13 3.29 -37.95 14.40
C THR A 13 4.52 -37.58 15.21
N HIS A 14 5.70 -37.95 14.70
CA HIS A 14 6.94 -37.51 15.32
C HIS A 14 7.45 -36.25 14.62
N GLU A 15 6.98 -35.10 15.10
CA GLU A 15 7.75 -33.87 14.96
C GLU A 15 9.01 -34.01 15.81
N LYS A 16 10.19 -33.70 15.25
CA LYS A 16 11.43 -33.67 16.03
C LYS A 16 11.26 -32.65 17.15
N HIS A 17 11.09 -33.11 18.39
CA HIS A 17 10.98 -32.23 19.54
C HIS A 17 12.29 -31.46 19.70
N LEU A 18 12.26 -30.15 19.42
CA LEU A 18 13.29 -29.24 19.93
C LEU A 18 13.32 -29.37 21.46
N SER A 19 14.50 -29.27 22.05
CA SER A 19 14.57 -29.14 23.51
C SER A 19 13.72 -27.94 23.93
N VAL A 20 13.14 -27.97 25.13
CA VAL A 20 12.34 -26.84 25.65
C VAL A 20 13.10 -25.51 25.54
N LEU A 21 14.43 -25.54 25.64
CA LEU A 21 15.29 -24.37 25.47
C LEU A 21 15.36 -23.90 24.02
N ASP A 22 15.50 -24.82 23.05
CA ASP A 22 15.61 -24.46 21.64
C ASP A 22 14.27 -24.00 21.07
N TYR A 23 13.16 -24.59 21.51
CA TYR A 23 11.81 -24.10 21.20
C TYR A 23 11.61 -22.65 21.69
N LYS A 24 11.96 -22.37 22.96
CA LYS A 24 11.87 -21.03 23.53
C LYS A 24 12.79 -20.02 22.82
N LYS A 25 13.97 -20.43 22.37
CA LYS A 25 14.86 -19.58 21.57
C LYS A 25 14.24 -19.25 20.22
N GLN A 26 13.62 -20.23 19.56
CA GLN A 26 12.94 -20.02 18.28
C GLN A 26 11.76 -19.05 18.43
N GLU A 27 10.87 -19.26 19.41
CA GLU A 27 9.75 -18.35 19.66
C GLU A 27 10.22 -16.93 19.98
N ARG A 28 11.25 -16.80 20.83
CA ARG A 28 11.84 -15.49 21.14
C ARG A 28 12.44 -14.83 19.89
N SER A 29 13.09 -15.60 19.02
CA SER A 29 13.65 -15.04 17.78
C SER A 29 12.55 -14.51 16.85
N ALA A 30 11.44 -15.24 16.72
CA ALA A 30 10.28 -14.79 15.95
C ALA A 30 9.61 -13.54 16.54
N GLU A 31 9.49 -13.47 17.88
CA GLU A 31 8.98 -12.29 18.57
C GLU A 31 9.90 -11.07 18.37
N VAL A 32 11.22 -11.25 18.51
CA VAL A 32 12.21 -10.19 18.28
C VAL A 32 12.14 -9.67 16.84
N GLU A 33 12.00 -10.55 15.85
CA GLU A 33 11.85 -10.16 14.45
C GLU A 33 10.57 -9.34 14.24
N LYS A 34 9.44 -9.80 14.80
CA LYS A 34 8.16 -9.08 14.75
C LYS A 34 8.25 -7.69 15.39
N LEU A 35 8.82 -7.59 16.59
CA LEU A 35 9.00 -6.33 17.30
C LEU A 35 9.98 -5.40 16.56
N SER A 36 11.02 -5.96 15.95
CA SER A 36 11.97 -5.17 15.14
C SER A 36 11.28 -4.54 13.93
N ASN A 37 10.43 -5.31 13.23
CA ASN A 37 9.64 -4.80 12.12
C ASN A 37 8.66 -3.70 12.57
N GLU A 38 7.99 -3.88 13.72
CA GLU A 38 7.11 -2.88 14.29
C GLU A 38 7.84 -1.59 14.68
N ILE A 39 9.05 -1.70 15.26
CA ILE A 39 9.90 -0.55 15.58
C ILE A 39 10.28 0.21 14.30
N VAL A 40 10.64 -0.49 13.23
CA VAL A 40 10.99 0.14 11.94
C VAL A 40 9.79 0.89 11.37
N GLN A 41 8.60 0.30 11.41
CA GLN A 41 7.36 0.93 10.96
C GLN A 41 7.01 2.17 11.81
N LYS A 42 7.05 2.06 13.14
CA LYS A 42 6.78 3.22 14.02
C LYS A 42 7.80 4.33 13.84
N LYS A 43 9.08 4.01 13.63
CA LYS A 43 10.12 5.01 13.34
C LYS A 43 9.87 5.75 12.03
N SER A 44 9.42 5.06 10.98
CA SER A 44 9.10 5.71 9.70
C SER A 44 7.88 6.63 9.82
N GLU A 45 6.86 6.21 10.59
CA GLU A 45 5.68 7.02 10.89
C GLU A 45 6.04 8.29 11.68
N VAL A 46 6.83 8.17 12.74
CA VAL A 46 7.31 9.32 13.52
C VAL A 46 8.10 10.29 12.64
N LYS A 47 8.95 9.79 11.74
CA LYS A 47 9.69 10.63 10.79
C LYS A 47 8.75 11.38 9.85
N SER A 48 7.71 10.72 9.35
CA SER A 48 6.68 11.35 8.50
C SER A 48 5.92 12.45 9.25
N LEU A 49 5.48 12.17 10.48
CA LEU A 49 4.79 13.14 11.33
C LEU A 49 5.70 14.33 11.67
N SER A 50 6.96 14.08 12.01
CA SER A 50 7.94 15.14 12.28
C SER A 50 8.14 16.06 11.07
N ASN A 51 8.24 15.50 9.86
CA ASN A 51 8.30 16.29 8.64
C ASN A 51 7.03 17.15 8.44
N ARG A 52 5.85 16.61 8.72
CA ARG A 52 4.58 17.35 8.63
C ARG A 52 4.53 18.51 9.61
N VAL A 53 4.92 18.28 10.87
CA VAL A 53 5.00 19.34 11.90
C VAL A 53 5.93 20.45 11.44
N ARG A 54 7.13 20.11 10.96
CA ARG A 54 8.08 21.10 10.44
C ARG A 54 7.49 21.92 9.29
N ASN A 55 6.80 21.29 8.35
CA ASN A 55 6.14 22.01 7.25
C ASN A 55 5.07 22.98 7.75
N TYR A 56 4.28 22.62 8.77
CA TYR A 56 3.28 23.52 9.35
C TYR A 56 3.92 24.69 10.11
N GLU A 57 4.99 24.44 10.85
CA GLU A 57 5.75 25.50 11.53
C GLU A 57 6.34 26.49 10.53
N GLU A 58 6.94 26.00 9.43
CA GLU A 58 7.46 26.84 8.35
C GLU A 58 6.35 27.68 7.72
N GLY A 59 5.22 27.07 7.36
CA GLY A 59 4.08 27.81 6.82
C GLY A 59 3.52 28.87 7.78
N THR A 60 3.54 28.59 9.08
CA THR A 60 3.08 29.55 10.11
C THR A 60 4.06 30.73 10.25
N ARG A 61 5.36 30.48 10.17
CA ARG A 61 6.38 31.55 10.14
C ARG A 61 6.22 32.42 8.91
N ASP A 62 6.09 31.81 7.72
CA ASP A 62 5.91 32.54 6.46
C ASP A 62 4.65 33.42 6.49
N LEU A 63 3.55 32.91 7.05
CA LEU A 63 2.32 33.67 7.25
C LEU A 63 2.52 34.85 8.21
N SER A 64 3.20 34.63 9.34
CA SER A 64 3.50 35.69 10.30
C SER A 64 4.42 36.76 9.71
N ASP A 65 5.39 36.36 8.89
CA ASP A 65 6.29 37.31 8.23
C ASP A 65 5.56 38.10 7.13
N LEU A 66 4.65 37.47 6.38
CA LEU A 66 3.80 38.17 5.43
C LEU A 66 2.89 39.19 6.12
N ASP A 67 2.28 38.82 7.24
CA ASP A 67 1.42 39.69 8.05
C ASP A 67 2.18 40.96 8.48
N LYS A 68 3.38 40.80 9.05
CA LYS A 68 4.26 41.93 9.41
C LYS A 68 4.61 42.81 8.21
N LYS A 69 4.89 42.22 7.05
CA LYS A 69 5.22 42.98 5.83
C LYS A 69 4.04 43.81 5.36
N LEU A 70 2.84 43.26 5.38
CA LEU A 70 1.62 43.99 5.02
C LEU A 70 1.41 45.19 5.95
N ASP A 71 1.70 45.03 7.25
CA ASP A 71 1.56 46.11 8.24
C ASP A 71 2.68 47.16 8.21
N THR A 72 3.92 46.76 7.86
CA THR A 72 5.09 47.62 8.06
C THR A 72 5.66 48.19 6.77
N GLU A 73 5.55 47.49 5.64
CA GLU A 73 6.17 47.94 4.39
C GLU A 73 5.36 49.08 3.75
N MET A 74 6.04 50.19 3.47
CA MET A 74 5.44 51.39 2.86
C MET A 74 4.75 51.11 1.52
N GLU A 75 5.08 50.02 0.84
CA GLU A 75 4.46 49.64 -0.43
C GLU A 75 2.95 49.32 -0.28
N TYR A 76 2.56 48.78 0.88
CA TYR A 76 1.19 48.35 1.18
C TYR A 76 0.42 49.36 2.03
N GLN A 77 1.11 50.34 2.59
CA GLN A 77 0.52 51.41 3.39
C GLN A 77 -0.02 52.52 2.50
N LEU A 78 -1.07 53.20 2.99
CA LEU A 78 -1.63 54.38 2.33
C LEU A 78 -0.93 55.63 2.89
N PRO A 79 0.00 56.27 2.15
CA PRO A 79 0.72 57.42 2.67
C PRO A 79 -0.16 58.67 2.69
N GLU A 80 0.09 59.59 3.60
CA GLU A 80 -0.60 60.88 3.65
C GLU A 80 -0.38 61.71 2.38
N PRO A 81 -1.35 62.52 1.95
CA PRO A 81 -1.19 63.40 0.80
C PRO A 81 -0.12 64.46 1.08
N GLN A 82 0.84 64.59 0.17
CA GLN A 82 1.83 65.66 0.23
C GLN A 82 1.16 67.04 0.12
N GLY A 83 1.68 68.03 0.85
CA GLY A 83 1.14 69.39 0.87
C GLY A 83 0.92 69.95 -0.54
N PHE A 84 -0.22 70.62 -0.76
CA PHE A 84 -0.70 71.16 -2.05
C PHE A 84 -1.21 70.14 -3.09
N MET A 85 -1.26 68.84 -2.78
CA MET A 85 -1.89 67.87 -3.68
C MET A 85 -3.42 67.94 -3.61
N THR A 86 -4.08 67.99 -4.76
CA THR A 86 -5.55 67.91 -4.83
C THR A 86 -6.03 66.48 -4.56
N ALA A 87 -7.24 66.34 -4.00
CA ALA A 87 -7.84 65.02 -3.75
C ALA A 87 -7.90 64.15 -5.02
N LYS A 88 -8.15 64.76 -6.18
CA LYS A 88 -8.15 64.08 -7.48
C LYS A 88 -6.78 63.52 -7.84
N ALA A 89 -5.71 64.31 -7.64
CA ALA A 89 -4.34 63.88 -7.89
C ALA A 89 -3.89 62.79 -6.90
N TYR A 90 -4.26 62.89 -5.63
CA TYR A 90 -3.98 61.86 -4.63
C TYR A 90 -4.64 60.53 -4.98
N LYS A 91 -5.92 60.55 -5.34
CA LYS A 91 -6.66 59.37 -5.78
C LYS A 91 -5.98 58.68 -6.96
N SER A 92 -5.68 59.42 -8.03
CA SER A 92 -5.13 58.84 -9.25
C SER A 92 -3.67 58.41 -9.14
N LYS A 93 -2.85 59.14 -8.37
CA LYS A 93 -1.40 58.89 -8.30
C LYS A 93 -0.99 57.93 -7.18
N ILE A 94 -1.77 57.85 -6.09
CA ILE A 94 -1.40 57.07 -4.90
C ILE A 94 -2.41 55.93 -4.68
N VAL A 95 -3.69 56.25 -4.55
CA VAL A 95 -4.73 55.28 -4.15
C VAL A 95 -4.99 54.23 -5.23
N GLU A 96 -5.19 54.66 -6.49
CA GLU A 96 -5.47 53.74 -7.60
C GLU A 96 -4.34 52.72 -7.86
N PRO A 97 -3.04 53.12 -7.89
CA PRO A 97 -1.94 52.18 -7.99
C PRO A 97 -1.84 51.19 -6.81
N LEU A 98 -2.08 51.66 -5.58
CA LEU A 98 -2.12 50.79 -4.39
C LEU A 98 -3.24 49.74 -4.51
N ILE A 99 -4.46 50.16 -4.83
CA ILE A 99 -5.61 49.26 -5.04
C ILE A 99 -5.30 48.26 -6.16
N LYS A 100 -4.66 48.69 -7.25
CA LYS A 100 -4.29 47.80 -8.36
C LYS A 100 -3.33 46.70 -7.90
N ARG A 101 -2.32 47.04 -7.09
CA ARG A 101 -1.37 46.07 -6.51
C ARG A 101 -2.04 45.11 -5.55
N LEU A 102 -2.88 45.60 -4.64
CA LEU A 102 -3.64 44.75 -3.72
C LEU A 102 -4.57 43.78 -4.47
N LYS A 103 -5.28 44.24 -5.50
CA LYS A 103 -6.10 43.37 -6.36
C LYS A 103 -5.25 42.30 -7.06
N ALA A 104 -4.04 42.62 -7.50
CA ALA A 104 -3.14 41.65 -8.12
C ALA A 104 -2.65 40.60 -7.12
N LEU A 105 -2.30 41.01 -5.90
CA LEU A 105 -1.93 40.09 -4.83
C LEU A 105 -3.06 39.12 -4.50
N VAL A 106 -4.28 39.63 -4.30
CA VAL A 106 -5.46 38.78 -4.03
C VAL A 106 -5.68 37.76 -5.16
N LYS A 107 -5.58 38.19 -6.43
CA LYS A 107 -5.70 37.27 -7.57
C LYS A 107 -4.63 36.18 -7.56
N ASN A 108 -3.38 36.53 -7.28
CA ASN A 108 -2.27 35.58 -7.23
C ASN A 108 -2.46 34.56 -6.08
N VAL A 109 -2.87 35.02 -4.90
CA VAL A 109 -3.14 34.14 -3.76
C VAL A 109 -4.28 33.18 -4.11
N LEU A 110 -5.39 33.68 -4.65
CA LEU A 110 -6.51 32.85 -5.07
C LEU A 110 -6.10 31.80 -6.12
N ALA A 111 -5.30 32.19 -7.11
CA ALA A 111 -4.78 31.25 -8.12
C ALA A 111 -3.96 30.12 -7.46
N ARG A 112 -3.04 30.45 -6.55
CA ARG A 112 -2.26 29.45 -5.81
C ARG A 112 -3.14 28.56 -4.92
N CYS A 113 -4.18 29.10 -4.31
CA CYS A 113 -5.15 28.31 -3.55
C CYS A 113 -5.88 27.31 -4.44
N TYR A 114 -6.30 27.71 -5.64
CA TYR A 114 -6.93 26.81 -6.61
C TYR A 114 -5.96 25.71 -7.09
N GLU A 115 -4.71 26.05 -7.38
CA GLU A 115 -3.68 25.06 -7.75
C GLU A 115 -3.44 24.04 -6.63
N ALA A 116 -3.37 24.50 -5.39
CA ALA A 116 -3.25 23.62 -4.22
C ALA A 116 -4.48 22.72 -4.06
N TRP A 117 -5.68 23.26 -4.29
CA TRP A 117 -6.92 22.48 -4.20
C TRP A 117 -7.02 21.44 -5.32
N ASP A 118 -6.70 21.80 -6.57
CA ASP A 118 -6.65 20.86 -7.70
C ASP A 118 -5.63 19.74 -7.43
N SER A 119 -4.44 20.11 -6.93
CA SER A 119 -3.39 19.15 -6.57
C SER A 119 -3.86 18.18 -5.47
N TYR A 120 -4.53 18.69 -4.43
CA TYR A 120 -5.13 17.85 -3.39
C TYR A 120 -6.18 16.90 -3.95
N TYR A 121 -7.08 17.39 -4.81
CA TYR A 121 -8.14 16.58 -5.42
C TYR A 121 -7.55 15.44 -6.26
N ARG A 122 -6.53 15.73 -7.09
CA ARG A 122 -5.82 14.72 -7.89
C ARG A 122 -5.16 13.68 -7.00
N LEU A 123 -4.42 14.11 -5.98
CA LEU A 123 -3.75 13.21 -5.05
C LEU A 123 -4.74 12.30 -4.33
N ASN A 124 -5.89 12.85 -3.91
CA ASN A 124 -6.94 12.07 -3.25
C ASN A 124 -7.56 11.03 -4.19
N ASN A 125 -7.78 11.37 -5.46
CA ASN A 125 -8.28 10.43 -6.46
C ASN A 125 -7.27 9.32 -6.76
N ASP A 126 -6.00 9.66 -6.92
CA ASP A 126 -4.92 8.69 -7.11
C ASP A 126 -4.78 7.76 -5.90
N ASN A 127 -4.85 8.30 -4.69
CA ASN A 127 -4.86 7.51 -3.46
C ASN A 127 -6.06 6.55 -3.45
N GLY A 128 -7.26 7.02 -3.81
CA GLY A 128 -8.45 6.17 -3.92
C GLY A 128 -8.32 5.06 -4.95
N ARG A 129 -7.67 5.32 -6.10
CA ARG A 129 -7.35 4.29 -7.11
C ARG A 129 -6.38 3.26 -6.53
N LEU A 130 -5.29 3.71 -5.92
CA LEU A 130 -4.27 2.83 -5.32
C LEU A 130 -4.83 1.96 -4.19
N TYR A 131 -5.76 2.49 -3.38
CA TYR A 131 -6.46 1.70 -2.36
C TYR A 131 -7.24 0.52 -2.97
N ARG A 132 -7.98 0.77 -4.06
CA ARG A 132 -8.74 -0.29 -4.74
C ARG A 132 -7.82 -1.31 -5.41
N GLU A 133 -6.74 -0.85 -6.04
CA GLU A 133 -5.73 -1.74 -6.62
C GLU A 133 -5.07 -2.62 -5.55
N ASN A 134 -4.69 -2.05 -4.40
CA ASN A 134 -4.15 -2.82 -3.28
C ASN A 134 -5.16 -3.85 -2.74
N GLU A 135 -6.44 -3.50 -2.65
CA GLU A 135 -7.48 -4.44 -2.24
C GLU A 135 -7.60 -5.61 -3.24
N GLN A 136 -7.55 -5.33 -4.54
CA GLN A 136 -7.56 -6.35 -5.57
C GLN A 136 -6.32 -7.25 -5.51
N LEU A 137 -5.13 -6.65 -5.36
CA LEU A 137 -3.88 -7.39 -5.21
C LEU A 137 -3.90 -8.29 -3.97
N THR A 138 -4.47 -7.83 -2.87
CA THR A 138 -4.65 -8.63 -1.66
C THR A 138 -5.50 -9.86 -1.94
N LYS A 139 -6.66 -9.71 -2.59
CA LYS A 139 -7.55 -10.83 -2.97
C LYS A 139 -6.86 -11.82 -3.91
N ILE A 140 -6.09 -11.32 -4.89
CA ILE A 140 -5.32 -12.16 -5.81
C ILE A 140 -4.24 -12.94 -5.04
N ASN A 141 -3.54 -12.28 -4.12
CA ASN A 141 -2.50 -12.91 -3.32
C ASN A 141 -3.06 -14.02 -2.42
N ASP A 142 -4.22 -13.78 -1.78
CA ASP A 142 -4.91 -14.80 -0.97
C ASP A 142 -5.31 -16.03 -1.82
N ARG A 143 -5.84 -15.78 -3.02
CA ARG A 143 -6.18 -16.84 -3.98
C ARG A 143 -4.94 -17.63 -4.39
N LEU A 144 -3.86 -16.95 -4.77
CA LEU A 144 -2.60 -17.60 -5.18
C LEU A 144 -1.98 -18.37 -4.02
N SER A 145 -2.03 -17.85 -2.80
CA SER A 145 -1.57 -18.53 -1.59
C SER A 145 -2.34 -19.85 -1.38
N THR A 146 -3.67 -19.80 -1.52
CA THR A 146 -4.55 -20.99 -1.43
C THR A 146 -4.28 -22.01 -2.54
N GLU A 147 -3.99 -21.56 -3.75
CA GLU A 147 -3.62 -22.46 -4.85
C GLU A 147 -2.24 -23.09 -4.62
N ASN A 148 -1.29 -22.32 -4.10
CA ASN A 148 0.04 -22.80 -3.75
C ASN A 148 0.01 -23.87 -2.66
N THR A 149 -0.81 -23.70 -1.62
CA THR A 149 -0.96 -24.72 -0.56
C THR A 149 -1.51 -26.03 -1.14
N LYS A 150 -2.57 -25.96 -1.97
CA LYS A 150 -3.11 -27.12 -2.67
C LYS A 150 -2.08 -27.83 -3.55
N LEU A 151 -1.32 -27.07 -4.35
CA LEU A 151 -0.27 -27.63 -5.21
C LEU A 151 0.86 -28.26 -4.40
N LYS A 152 1.22 -27.69 -3.25
CA LYS A 152 2.18 -28.29 -2.33
C LYS A 152 1.68 -29.62 -1.80
N ASP A 153 0.41 -29.72 -1.45
CA ASP A 153 -0.17 -30.98 -0.95
C ASP A 153 -0.22 -32.05 -2.05
N VAL A 154 -0.70 -31.71 -3.25
CA VAL A 154 -0.66 -32.62 -4.41
C VAL A 154 0.78 -33.08 -4.72
N ASN A 155 1.77 -32.19 -4.63
CA ASN A 155 3.17 -32.55 -4.82
C ASN A 155 3.70 -33.49 -3.73
N LYS A 156 3.25 -33.36 -2.47
CA LYS A 156 3.60 -34.32 -1.41
C LYS A 156 3.07 -35.70 -1.75
N ASP A 157 1.80 -35.79 -2.17
CA ASP A 157 1.16 -37.05 -2.55
C ASP A 157 1.87 -37.70 -3.75
N TYR A 158 2.18 -36.91 -4.78
CA TYR A 158 2.95 -37.39 -5.93
C TYR A 158 4.33 -37.92 -5.52
N ASN A 159 5.04 -37.20 -4.63
CA ASN A 159 6.33 -37.65 -4.12
C ASN A 159 6.22 -38.95 -3.31
N LEU A 160 5.12 -39.16 -2.59
CA LEU A 160 4.79 -40.41 -1.90
C LEU A 160 4.60 -41.56 -2.90
N LEU A 161 3.75 -41.37 -3.92
CA LEU A 161 3.55 -42.35 -4.99
C LEU A 161 4.87 -42.69 -5.69
N ARG A 162 5.71 -41.69 -5.95
CA ARG A 162 7.03 -41.88 -6.58
C ARG A 162 7.97 -42.73 -5.73
N LYS A 163 7.88 -42.64 -4.40
CA LYS A 163 8.64 -43.49 -3.47
C LYS A 163 8.10 -44.92 -3.43
N VAL A 164 6.77 -45.09 -3.46
CA VAL A 164 6.12 -46.41 -3.36
C VAL A 164 6.26 -47.22 -4.65
N PHE A 165 5.99 -46.62 -5.81
CA PHE A 165 5.99 -47.30 -7.11
C PHE A 165 7.32 -47.21 -7.85
N GLY A 166 8.22 -46.31 -7.45
CA GLY A 166 9.43 -46.00 -8.21
C GLY A 166 9.16 -45.14 -9.45
N LYS A 167 10.16 -44.35 -9.87
CA LYS A 167 10.03 -43.38 -10.97
C LYS A 167 9.50 -44.00 -12.29
N PRO A 168 10.12 -45.06 -12.85
CA PRO A 168 9.77 -45.51 -14.20
C PRO A 168 8.38 -46.16 -14.28
N GLN A 169 7.93 -46.84 -13.22
CA GLN A 169 6.59 -47.46 -13.21
C GLN A 169 5.50 -46.39 -13.07
N LEU A 170 5.72 -45.38 -12.22
CA LEU A 170 4.79 -44.26 -12.06
C LEU A 170 4.69 -43.42 -13.33
N ASP A 171 5.83 -43.10 -13.97
CA ASP A 171 5.84 -42.30 -15.20
C ASP A 171 5.10 -43.03 -16.34
N ASN A 172 5.27 -44.35 -16.46
CA ASN A 172 4.51 -45.18 -17.42
C ASN A 172 3.00 -45.18 -17.13
N LEU A 173 2.60 -45.31 -15.85
CA LEU A 173 1.20 -45.25 -15.42
C LEU A 173 0.55 -43.89 -15.76
N VAL A 174 1.28 -42.79 -15.52
CA VAL A 174 0.82 -41.44 -15.83
C VAL A 174 0.67 -41.25 -17.34
N GLU A 175 1.63 -41.72 -18.14
CA GLU A 175 1.55 -41.63 -19.60
C GLU A 175 0.39 -42.44 -20.19
N GLN A 176 0.16 -43.66 -19.70
CA GLN A 176 -1.02 -44.44 -20.08
C GLN A 176 -2.33 -43.72 -19.75
N ALA A 177 -2.43 -43.12 -18.55
CA ALA A 177 -3.60 -42.36 -18.14
C ALA A 177 -3.83 -41.09 -18.99
N LYS A 178 -2.76 -40.40 -19.41
CA LYS A 178 -2.85 -39.24 -20.33
C LYS A 178 -3.36 -39.66 -21.71
N GLN A 179 -2.83 -40.75 -22.26
CA GLN A 179 -3.22 -41.25 -23.59
C GLN A 179 -4.70 -41.68 -23.61
N SER A 180 -5.17 -42.37 -22.57
CA SER A 180 -6.59 -42.74 -22.42
C SER A 180 -7.52 -41.52 -22.41
N LYS A 181 -7.21 -40.50 -21.59
CA LYS A 181 -8.01 -39.26 -21.54
C LYS A 181 -8.00 -38.45 -22.84
N GLN A 182 -6.89 -38.49 -23.59
CA GLN A 182 -6.78 -37.82 -24.87
C GLN A 182 -7.60 -38.54 -25.96
N CYS A 183 -7.64 -39.87 -25.94
CA CYS A 183 -8.55 -40.66 -26.78
C CYS A 183 -10.01 -40.34 -26.47
N ASP A 184 -10.43 -40.34 -25.20
CA ASP A 184 -11.81 -40.05 -24.82
C ASP A 184 -12.29 -38.65 -25.26
N LYS A 185 -11.42 -37.64 -25.21
CA LYS A 185 -11.73 -36.29 -25.74
C LYS A 185 -11.93 -36.28 -27.25
N ARG A 186 -11.11 -37.02 -28.01
CA ARG A 186 -11.25 -37.13 -29.47
C ARG A 186 -12.54 -37.85 -29.87
N PHE A 187 -12.91 -38.91 -29.14
CA PHE A 187 -14.18 -39.61 -29.35
C PHE A 187 -15.40 -38.73 -29.03
N ARG A 188 -15.33 -37.87 -28.00
CA ARG A 188 -16.43 -36.94 -27.69
C ARG A 188 -16.61 -35.84 -28.75
N ASN A 189 -15.54 -35.27 -29.31
CA ASN A 189 -15.67 -34.23 -30.33
C ASN A 189 -16.27 -34.76 -31.66
N ASN A 190 -15.90 -35.98 -32.07
CA ASN A 190 -16.46 -36.59 -33.29
C ASN A 190 -17.97 -36.87 -33.24
N ASN A 191 -18.57 -36.91 -32.04
CA ASN A 191 -20.00 -37.17 -31.87
C ASN A 191 -20.87 -35.90 -31.93
N TYR A 192 -20.27 -34.69 -31.98
CA TYR A 192 -20.98 -33.41 -32.12
C TYR A 192 -20.88 -32.80 -33.53
N GLU A 193 -20.16 -33.45 -34.46
CA GLU A 193 -19.98 -32.99 -35.86
C GLU A 193 -20.86 -33.76 -36.87
N ARG A 194 -21.96 -34.38 -36.42
CA ARG A 194 -22.85 -35.17 -37.28
C ARG A 194 -24.29 -34.67 -37.27
#